data_AF-A0A091GVU5-F1
#
_entry.id   AF-A0A091GVU5-F1
#
_cell.length_a   1.000
_cell.length_b   1.000
_cell.length_c   1.000
_cell.angle_alpha   90.00
_cell.angle_beta   90.00
_cell.angle_gamma   90.00
#
_symmetry.space_group_name_H-M   'P 1'
#
loop_
_entity.id
_entity.type
_entity.pdbx_description
1 polymer ?
#
loop_
_entity_poly.entity_id
_entity_poly.type
_entity_poly.pdbx_seq_one_letter_code
_entity_poly.pdbx_strand_id
1 'polypeptide(L)'
;ADMHGTLTFVLIPSQQSKPPPAKETVIHVKAHFDYDPSDDPYVPCRELGLSFQKGDILHVISQEDPNWWQAYRDGDEDNQPLAGLIPGKSFQQQREAMKQTIEEDKEPEKSGKLWCAKKNKKKRKKVLYNANKNDDYDNEEILTYEEMSLYHQPANRKRPIVLIGPQNCGQNELRQRLMNNEVDRFASAVPHTTRSRRETEVAGRDYHFISRQAFETDIAAGKFIEYGEFEKNLYGTSIDSVRQVINSGKICLLNLHTQSLKTLRNSDLKPYIIFVAPPSQERLRALLAKEGKNPKPEELREIIEKTREMEQNNGHYFDTAIVNSDLDKAYQELLRLINKLDTEPQWVPSTWLR
;
A
#
# COMPACT_ATOMS: atom_id res chain seq x y z
N ALA A 1 -35.48 -29.01 -0.47
CA ALA A 1 -36.79 -29.04 -1.15
C ALA A 1 -36.67 -28.03 -2.26
N ASP A 2 -36.30 -28.51 -3.45
CA ASP A 2 -35.87 -27.61 -4.51
C ASP A 2 -37.08 -27.21 -5.33
N MET A 3 -37.54 -25.98 -5.12
CA MET A 3 -38.55 -25.36 -5.98
C MET A 3 -37.91 -25.08 -7.34
N HIS A 4 -38.35 -25.80 -8.37
CA HIS A 4 -37.94 -25.58 -9.76
C HIS A 4 -39.16 -25.45 -10.67
N GLY A 5 -39.00 -24.79 -11.83
CA GLY A 5 -40.08 -24.57 -12.81
C GLY A 5 -40.79 -23.22 -12.67
N THR A 6 -41.98 -23.09 -13.27
CA THR A 6 -42.73 -21.83 -13.26
C THR A 6 -43.27 -21.52 -11.87
N LEU A 7 -42.85 -20.39 -11.31
CA LEU A 7 -43.32 -19.88 -10.02
C LEU A 7 -44.31 -18.74 -10.25
N THR A 8 -45.56 -18.91 -9.81
CA THR A 8 -46.58 -17.86 -9.86
C THR A 8 -46.68 -17.18 -8.51
N PHE A 9 -46.28 -15.90 -8.44
CA PHE A 9 -46.36 -15.10 -7.22
C PHE A 9 -47.63 -14.23 -7.24
N VAL A 10 -48.41 -14.28 -6.16
CA VAL A 10 -49.50 -13.34 -5.90
C VAL A 10 -49.00 -12.36 -4.85
N LEU A 11 -48.63 -11.15 -5.29
CA LEU A 11 -48.00 -10.14 -4.44
C LEU A 11 -48.96 -8.99 -4.17
N ILE A 12 -48.87 -8.41 -2.96
CA ILE A 12 -49.38 -7.07 -2.69
C ILE A 12 -48.23 -6.11 -3.01
N PRO A 13 -48.35 -5.24 -4.03
CA PRO A 13 -47.26 -4.34 -4.41
C PRO A 13 -46.83 -3.43 -3.25
N SER A 14 -45.53 -3.19 -3.12
CA SER A 14 -45.00 -2.28 -2.11
C SER A 14 -45.48 -0.85 -2.38
N GLN A 15 -45.82 -0.13 -1.30
CA GLN A 15 -46.16 1.30 -1.34
C GLN A 15 -44.92 2.21 -1.25
N GLN A 16 -43.73 1.63 -1.06
CA GLN A 16 -42.48 2.39 -0.96
C GLN A 16 -42.09 2.93 -2.36
N SER A 17 -41.95 4.24 -2.49
CA SER A 17 -41.42 4.84 -3.72
C SER A 17 -39.90 4.69 -3.76
N LYS A 18 -39.40 3.79 -4.61
CA LYS A 18 -37.98 3.79 -4.97
C LYS A 18 -37.70 4.93 -5.95
N PRO A 19 -36.55 5.61 -5.85
CA PRO A 19 -36.11 6.52 -6.89
C PRO A 19 -36.03 5.76 -8.23
N PRO A 20 -36.20 6.45 -9.37
CA PRO A 20 -35.98 5.82 -10.67
C PRO A 20 -34.59 5.19 -10.71
N PRO A 21 -34.42 4.03 -11.37
CA PRO A 21 -33.16 3.30 -11.36
C PRO A 21 -32.04 4.22 -11.84
N ALA A 22 -31.10 4.49 -10.95
CA ALA A 22 -29.84 5.11 -11.34
C ALA A 22 -29.13 4.17 -12.31
N LYS A 23 -28.31 4.72 -13.22
CA LYS A 23 -27.45 3.87 -14.06
C LYS A 23 -26.63 2.97 -13.13
N GLU A 24 -26.60 1.67 -13.40
CA GLU A 24 -25.74 0.72 -12.70
C GLU A 24 -24.28 1.13 -12.91
N THR A 25 -23.72 1.83 -11.94
CA THR A 25 -22.30 2.19 -11.91
C THR A 25 -21.61 1.17 -11.03
N VAL A 26 -20.94 0.20 -11.65
CA VAL A 26 -20.05 -0.71 -10.93
C VAL A 26 -18.86 0.09 -10.40
N ILE A 27 -18.58 -0.04 -9.12
CA ILE A 27 -17.42 0.57 -8.47
C ILE A 27 -16.46 -0.56 -8.09
N HIS A 28 -15.22 -0.46 -8.53
CA HIS A 28 -14.18 -1.40 -8.15
C HIS A 28 -13.47 -0.89 -6.91
N VAL A 29 -13.35 -1.71 -5.88
CA VAL A 29 -12.66 -1.35 -4.64
C VAL A 29 -11.66 -2.41 -4.24
N LYS A 30 -10.54 -2.00 -3.64
CA LYS A 30 -9.60 -2.88 -2.95
C LYS A 30 -9.94 -2.92 -1.47
N ALA A 31 -10.09 -4.11 -0.91
CA ALA A 31 -10.29 -4.30 0.51
C ALA A 31 -8.97 -4.12 1.27
N HIS A 32 -8.97 -3.36 2.36
CA HIS A 32 -7.80 -3.17 3.24
C HIS A 32 -7.93 -3.90 4.58
N PHE A 33 -8.90 -4.80 4.70
CA PHE A 33 -9.18 -5.63 5.87
C PHE A 33 -9.71 -7.00 5.43
N ASP A 34 -9.66 -7.98 6.33
CA ASP A 34 -10.25 -9.31 6.13
C ASP A 34 -11.69 -9.34 6.61
N TYR A 35 -12.56 -10.05 5.90
CA TYR A 35 -13.95 -10.23 6.28
C TYR A 35 -14.40 -11.69 6.12
N ASP A 36 -14.83 -12.26 7.24
CA ASP A 36 -15.52 -13.55 7.28
C ASP A 36 -16.98 -13.34 7.72
N PRO A 37 -17.97 -13.55 6.83
CA PRO A 37 -19.38 -13.40 7.16
C PRO A 37 -19.89 -14.47 8.14
N SER A 38 -19.19 -15.60 8.31
CA SER A 38 -19.60 -16.65 9.25
C SER A 38 -19.43 -16.20 10.72
N ASP A 39 -18.47 -15.32 10.98
CA ASP A 39 -18.21 -14.70 12.28
C ASP A 39 -19.06 -13.44 12.52
N ASP A 40 -19.85 -12.99 11.54
CA ASP A 40 -20.62 -11.76 11.63
C ASP A 40 -22.07 -12.01 12.10
N PRO A 41 -22.45 -11.61 13.33
CA PRO A 41 -23.83 -11.76 13.79
C PRO A 41 -24.78 -10.73 13.16
N TYR A 42 -24.27 -9.71 12.48
CA TYR A 42 -25.06 -8.61 11.91
C TYR A 42 -25.37 -8.80 10.42
N VAL A 43 -24.79 -9.83 9.77
CA VAL A 43 -25.07 -10.11 8.36
C VAL A 43 -26.55 -10.47 8.16
N PRO A 44 -27.30 -9.78 7.27
CA PRO A 44 -28.75 -9.97 7.15
C PRO A 44 -29.15 -11.36 6.65
N CYS A 45 -28.34 -11.94 5.76
CA CYS A 45 -28.53 -13.27 5.19
C CYS A 45 -27.16 -13.95 5.09
N ARG A 46 -26.90 -14.94 5.94
CA ARG A 46 -25.60 -15.60 6.06
C ARG A 46 -25.19 -16.32 4.79
N GLU A 47 -26.14 -16.88 4.07
CA GLU A 47 -25.96 -17.61 2.83
C GLU A 47 -25.48 -16.71 1.69
N LEU A 48 -25.74 -15.40 1.78
CA LEU A 48 -25.29 -14.40 0.82
C LEU A 48 -24.04 -13.65 1.27
N GLY A 49 -23.49 -13.92 2.45
CA GLY A 49 -22.27 -13.25 2.90
C GLY A 49 -21.08 -13.56 1.99
N LEU A 50 -20.41 -12.53 1.49
CA LEU A 50 -19.21 -12.68 0.65
C LEU A 50 -17.96 -12.49 1.50
N SER A 51 -17.18 -13.55 1.67
CA SER A 51 -15.87 -13.47 2.33
C SER A 51 -14.79 -12.91 1.40
N PHE A 52 -13.85 -12.18 1.97
CA PHE A 52 -12.69 -11.65 1.25
C PHE A 52 -11.52 -11.39 2.20
N GLN A 53 -10.32 -11.30 1.63
CA GLN A 53 -9.09 -10.98 2.33
C GLN A 53 -8.61 -9.57 1.99
N LYS A 54 -7.75 -9.03 2.84
CA LYS A 54 -7.01 -7.80 2.57
C LYS A 54 -6.25 -7.94 1.26
N GLY A 55 -6.51 -7.03 0.33
CA GLY A 55 -5.91 -6.98 -0.99
C GLY A 55 -6.84 -7.39 -2.12
N ASP A 56 -7.94 -8.09 -1.83
CA ASP A 56 -8.92 -8.51 -2.82
C ASP A 56 -9.58 -7.31 -3.49
N ILE A 57 -9.87 -7.46 -4.79
CA ILE A 57 -10.66 -6.51 -5.56
C ILE A 57 -12.13 -6.96 -5.54
N LEU A 58 -13.02 -6.03 -5.23
CA LEU A 58 -14.46 -6.24 -5.15
C LEU A 58 -15.18 -5.35 -6.17
N HIS A 59 -16.05 -5.96 -6.96
CA HIS A 59 -16.90 -5.29 -7.94
C HIS A 59 -18.24 -4.96 -7.30
N VAL A 60 -18.35 -3.78 -6.72
CA VAL A 60 -19.56 -3.32 -6.03
C VAL A 60 -20.59 -2.90 -7.06
N ILE A 61 -21.67 -3.66 -7.17
CA ILE A 61 -22.76 -3.43 -8.14
C ILE A 61 -23.93 -2.63 -7.55
N SER A 62 -24.09 -2.65 -6.23
CA SER A 62 -25.13 -1.89 -5.54
C SER A 62 -24.69 -1.43 -4.16
N GLN A 63 -24.94 -0.15 -3.89
CA GLN A 63 -24.78 0.49 -2.59
C GLN A 63 -26.12 1.06 -2.09
N GLU A 64 -27.27 0.51 -2.55
CA GLU A 64 -28.61 0.95 -2.14
C GLU A 64 -28.78 0.89 -0.61
N ASP A 65 -28.30 -0.20 0.02
CA ASP A 65 -28.18 -0.29 1.47
C ASP A 65 -26.80 0.24 1.89
N PRO A 66 -26.72 1.31 2.72
CA PRO A 66 -25.44 1.88 3.14
C PRO A 66 -24.61 0.97 4.04
N ASN A 67 -25.22 -0.03 4.68
CA ASN A 67 -24.55 -0.96 5.60
C ASN A 67 -24.14 -2.27 4.94
N TRP A 68 -24.83 -2.68 3.86
CA TRP A 68 -24.61 -3.94 3.18
C TRP A 68 -24.60 -3.76 1.67
N TRP A 69 -23.40 -3.71 1.09
CA TRP A 69 -23.22 -3.57 -0.34
C TRP A 69 -23.31 -4.93 -1.03
N GLN A 70 -23.79 -4.93 -2.27
CA GLN A 70 -23.78 -6.12 -3.12
C GLN A 70 -22.56 -6.06 -4.03
N ALA A 71 -21.77 -7.12 -4.02
CA ALA A 71 -20.53 -7.18 -4.79
C ALA A 71 -20.20 -8.60 -5.27
N TYR A 72 -19.30 -8.66 -6.25
CA TYR A 72 -18.56 -9.87 -6.61
C TYR A 72 -17.10 -9.71 -6.23
N ARG A 73 -16.41 -10.82 -5.96
CA ARG A 73 -14.95 -10.83 -5.79
C ARG A 73 -14.29 -11.08 -7.15
N ASP A 74 -13.28 -10.27 -7.48
CA ASP A 74 -12.49 -10.43 -8.70
C ASP A 74 -11.89 -11.84 -8.75
N GLY A 75 -12.00 -12.52 -9.89
CA GLY A 75 -11.56 -13.91 -10.07
C GLY A 75 -12.54 -15.02 -9.66
N ASP A 76 -13.72 -14.70 -9.11
CA ASP A 76 -14.78 -15.68 -8.76
C ASP A 76 -15.99 -15.64 -9.70
N GLU A 77 -15.87 -14.96 -10.85
CA GLU A 77 -16.98 -14.68 -11.77
C GLU A 77 -17.73 -15.96 -12.22
N ASP A 78 -17.02 -17.08 -12.38
CA ASP A 78 -17.60 -18.34 -12.88
C ASP A 78 -18.34 -19.16 -11.79
N ASN A 79 -18.11 -18.88 -10.51
CA ASN A 79 -18.62 -19.69 -9.39
C ASN A 79 -19.80 -19.06 -8.66
N GLN A 80 -20.10 -17.79 -8.88
CA GLN A 80 -21.12 -17.04 -8.13
C GLN A 80 -22.12 -16.35 -9.06
N PRO A 81 -23.27 -16.97 -9.37
CA PRO A 81 -24.30 -16.36 -10.21
C PRO A 81 -25.06 -15.22 -9.50
N LEU A 82 -24.87 -15.06 -8.18
CA LEU A 82 -25.49 -14.03 -7.37
C LEU A 82 -24.41 -13.19 -6.70
N ALA A 83 -24.65 -11.88 -6.62
CA ALA A 83 -23.82 -10.99 -5.83
C ALA A 83 -23.95 -11.34 -4.33
N GLY A 84 -22.85 -11.26 -3.61
CA GLY A 84 -22.84 -11.44 -2.17
C GLY A 84 -22.83 -10.11 -1.41
N LEU A 85 -23.11 -10.19 -0.12
CA LEU A 85 -23.18 -9.07 0.81
C LEU A 85 -21.81 -8.84 1.46
N ILE A 86 -21.34 -7.61 1.35
CA ILE A 86 -20.15 -7.12 2.06
C ILE A 86 -20.51 -5.91 2.94
N PRO A 87 -19.78 -5.66 4.05
CA PRO A 87 -20.00 -4.50 4.88
C PRO A 87 -19.83 -3.20 4.09
N GLY A 88 -20.77 -2.28 4.22
CA GLY A 88 -20.64 -0.95 3.65
C GLY A 88 -19.53 -0.14 4.34
N LYS A 89 -18.91 0.80 3.61
CA LYS A 89 -17.74 1.55 4.11
C LYS A 89 -17.97 2.24 5.46
N SER A 90 -19.08 2.96 5.63
CA SER A 90 -19.40 3.64 6.90
C SER A 90 -19.66 2.65 8.03
N PHE A 91 -20.30 1.52 7.73
CA PHE A 91 -20.56 0.47 8.70
C PHE A 91 -19.25 -0.19 9.16
N GLN A 92 -18.33 -0.48 8.24
CA GLN A 92 -17.01 -0.99 8.58
C GLN A 92 -16.20 0.01 9.40
N GLN A 93 -16.23 1.30 9.07
CA GLN A 93 -15.57 2.34 9.87
C GLN A 93 -16.09 2.34 11.32
N GLN A 94 -17.40 2.21 11.50
CA GLN A 94 -18.02 2.15 12.82
C GLN A 94 -17.60 0.90 13.60
N ARG A 95 -17.49 -0.26 12.93
CA ARG A 95 -17.01 -1.52 13.54
C ARG A 95 -15.58 -1.40 14.06
N GLU A 96 -14.68 -0.85 13.26
CA GLU A 96 -13.27 -0.69 13.65
C GLU A 96 -13.10 0.35 14.76
N ALA A 97 -13.82 1.47 14.69
CA ALA A 97 -13.82 2.47 15.77
C ALA A 97 -14.29 1.87 17.11
N MET A 98 -15.33 1.00 17.09
CA MET A 98 -15.79 0.32 18.30
C MET A 98 -14.76 -0.69 18.83
N LYS A 99 -14.10 -1.46 17.97
CA LYS A 99 -13.04 -2.39 18.39
C LYS A 99 -11.90 -1.66 19.11
N GLN A 100 -11.43 -0.55 18.54
CA GLN A 100 -10.38 0.27 19.15
C GLN A 100 -10.77 0.76 20.55
N THR A 101 -12.01 1.24 20.74
CA THR A 101 -12.46 1.67 22.08
C THR A 101 -12.53 0.52 23.10
N ILE A 102 -12.88 -0.69 22.66
CA ILE A 102 -12.95 -1.86 23.54
C ILE A 102 -11.54 -2.35 23.92
N GLU A 103 -10.57 -2.25 23.00
CA GLU A 103 -9.18 -2.59 23.26
C GLU A 103 -8.52 -1.58 24.21
N GLU A 104 -8.82 -0.29 24.08
CA GLU A 104 -8.40 0.75 25.03
C GLU A 104 -8.93 0.50 26.45
N ASP A 105 -10.19 0.05 26.58
CA ASP A 105 -10.80 -0.26 27.88
C ASP A 105 -10.29 -1.59 28.49
N LYS A 106 -9.62 -2.44 27.71
CA LYS A 106 -9.01 -3.71 28.16
C LYS A 106 -7.57 -3.59 28.64
N GLU A 107 -6.89 -2.46 28.43
CA GLU A 107 -5.59 -2.18 29.06
C GLU A 107 -5.77 -2.05 30.58
N PRO A 108 -5.27 -3.00 31.40
CA PRO A 108 -5.47 -2.92 32.85
C PRO A 108 -4.65 -1.76 33.42
N GLU A 109 -5.31 -0.88 34.18
CA GLU A 109 -4.64 0.04 35.09
C GLU A 109 -3.64 -0.75 35.96
N LYS A 110 -2.34 -0.59 35.70
CA LYS A 110 -1.28 -1.14 36.56
C LYS A 110 -1.42 -0.55 37.96
N SER A 111 -2.04 -1.29 38.86
CA SER A 111 -2.11 -0.98 40.29
C SER A 111 -0.77 -1.28 40.97
N GLY A 112 -0.09 -0.26 41.50
CA GLY A 112 1.05 -0.44 42.41
C GLY A 112 1.97 0.78 42.50
N LYS A 113 1.69 1.67 43.46
CA LYS A 113 2.42 2.91 43.74
C LYS A 113 3.88 2.70 44.18
N LEU A 114 4.80 3.47 43.62
CA LEU A 114 5.84 4.17 44.40
C LEU A 114 6.03 5.59 43.83
N TRP A 115 5.97 6.59 44.71
CA TRP A 115 5.95 8.02 44.41
C TRP A 115 7.24 8.55 43.75
N CYS A 116 7.10 9.34 42.68
CA CYS A 116 7.60 10.74 42.56
C CYS A 116 7.62 11.21 41.08
N ALA A 117 7.54 12.55 40.92
CA ALA A 117 7.62 13.35 39.69
C ALA A 117 6.37 13.45 38.79
N LYS A 118 5.63 14.55 39.00
CA LYS A 118 4.65 15.14 38.07
C LYS A 118 5.29 15.35 36.69
N LYS A 119 4.74 14.71 35.65
CA LYS A 119 4.71 15.26 34.28
C LYS A 119 3.29 15.16 33.75
N ASN A 120 2.74 16.30 33.34
CA ASN A 120 1.39 16.45 32.80
C ASN A 120 1.19 15.59 31.54
N LYS A 121 0.52 14.43 31.67
CA LYS A 121 -0.14 13.80 30.51
C LYS A 121 -1.38 14.64 30.18
N LYS A 122 -1.35 15.36 29.05
CA LYS A 122 -2.57 15.94 28.46
C LYS A 122 -3.56 14.80 28.25
N LYS A 123 -4.71 14.84 28.94
CA LYS A 123 -5.87 13.99 28.62
C LYS A 123 -6.25 14.28 27.17
N ARG A 124 -6.00 13.35 26.24
CA ARG A 124 -6.59 13.40 24.89
C ARG A 124 -8.10 13.32 25.11
N LYS A 125 -8.81 14.37 24.66
CA LYS A 125 -10.28 14.48 24.76
C LYS A 125 -10.91 13.33 23.98
N LYS A 126 -11.98 12.74 24.51
CA LYS A 126 -12.91 11.89 23.76
C LYS A 126 -13.36 12.67 22.52
N VAL A 127 -12.95 12.23 21.33
CA VAL A 127 -13.43 12.81 20.07
C VAL A 127 -14.53 11.88 19.56
N LEU A 128 -15.77 12.36 19.65
CA LEU A 128 -16.87 11.80 18.85
C LEU A 128 -16.50 12.04 17.38
N TYR A 129 -16.48 10.96 16.58
CA TYR A 129 -16.21 11.04 15.16
C TYR A 129 -17.24 11.95 14.49
N ASN A 130 -16.78 13.07 13.96
CA ASN A 130 -17.59 14.03 13.22
C ASN A 130 -17.05 14.03 11.79
N ALA A 131 -17.80 13.46 10.84
CA ALA A 131 -17.36 13.14 9.48
C ALA A 131 -16.95 14.34 8.59
N ASN A 132 -16.95 15.57 9.10
CA ASN A 132 -16.83 16.81 8.32
C ASN A 132 -15.61 17.68 8.63
N LYS A 133 -14.51 17.16 9.19
CA LYS A 133 -13.26 17.93 9.30
C LYS A 133 -12.05 17.06 8.95
N ASN A 134 -11.45 17.38 7.80
CA ASN A 134 -10.38 16.61 7.17
C ASN A 134 -8.99 17.23 7.39
N ASP A 135 -8.77 17.94 8.50
CA ASP A 135 -7.50 18.60 8.81
C ASP A 135 -7.06 18.27 10.24
N ASP A 136 -6.47 17.09 10.42
CA ASP A 136 -5.44 16.86 11.44
C ASP A 136 -4.58 15.66 11.01
N TYR A 137 -3.33 15.96 10.66
CA TYR A 137 -2.24 15.06 10.30
C TYR A 137 -1.81 14.21 11.52
N ASP A 138 -2.61 13.21 11.91
CA ASP A 138 -2.19 11.97 12.60
C ASP A 138 -3.37 11.04 12.97
N ASN A 139 -4.54 11.19 12.32
CA ASN A 139 -5.59 10.17 12.46
C ASN A 139 -5.14 8.93 11.66
N GLU A 140 -4.92 7.81 12.35
CA GLU A 140 -4.88 6.49 11.73
C GLU A 140 -6.14 6.35 10.87
N GLU A 141 -5.97 6.51 9.56
CA GLU A 141 -7.06 6.38 8.61
C GLU A 141 -7.59 4.95 8.74
N ILE A 142 -8.85 4.80 9.15
CA ILE A 142 -9.47 3.49 9.28
C ILE A 142 -9.49 2.83 7.89
N LEU A 143 -8.62 1.83 7.74
CA LEU A 143 -8.46 1.06 6.52
C LEU A 143 -9.75 0.26 6.25
N THR A 144 -10.44 0.63 5.18
CA THR A 144 -11.69 0.00 4.75
C THR A 144 -11.58 -0.42 3.29
N TYR A 145 -12.02 0.45 2.38
CA TYR A 145 -11.99 0.23 0.95
C TYR A 145 -11.34 1.43 0.25
N GLU A 146 -10.45 1.14 -0.70
CA GLU A 146 -9.89 2.13 -1.62
C GLU A 146 -10.49 1.91 -3.01
N GLU A 147 -11.01 2.96 -3.63
CA GLU A 147 -11.58 2.87 -4.98
C GLU A 147 -10.46 2.67 -6.01
N MET A 148 -10.61 1.69 -6.89
CA MET A 148 -9.62 1.28 -7.87
C MET A 148 -10.13 1.44 -9.30
N SER A 149 -9.19 1.63 -10.22
CA SER A 149 -9.45 1.65 -11.66
C SER A 149 -8.33 0.90 -12.38
N LEU A 150 -8.66 0.25 -13.49
CA LEU A 150 -7.64 -0.36 -14.35
C LEU A 150 -6.83 0.72 -15.06
N TYR A 151 -5.51 0.63 -14.97
CA TYR A 151 -4.57 1.49 -15.67
C TYR A 151 -3.64 0.68 -16.56
N HIS A 152 -3.65 1.00 -17.85
CA HIS A 152 -2.72 0.46 -18.83
C HIS A 152 -1.46 1.34 -18.86
N GLN A 153 -0.29 0.72 -18.68
CA GLN A 153 0.98 1.43 -18.82
C GLN A 153 1.19 1.87 -20.26
N PRO A 154 1.33 3.18 -20.55
CA PRO A 154 1.62 3.64 -21.89
C PRO A 154 3.01 3.19 -22.35
N ALA A 155 3.16 2.86 -23.63
CA ALA A 155 4.41 2.38 -24.20
C ALA A 155 5.59 3.37 -24.00
N ASN A 156 5.31 4.67 -24.04
CA ASN A 156 6.29 5.76 -23.89
C ASN A 156 6.35 6.35 -22.46
N ARG A 157 5.56 5.86 -21.51
CA ARG A 157 5.54 6.34 -20.12
C ARG A 157 5.49 5.16 -19.17
N LYS A 158 6.66 4.59 -18.90
CA LYS A 158 6.80 3.45 -17.99
C LYS A 158 6.63 3.91 -16.54
N ARG A 159 5.88 3.13 -15.75
CA ARG A 159 5.71 3.38 -14.31
C ARG A 159 7.05 3.18 -13.59
N PRO A 160 7.41 4.03 -12.61
CA PRO A 160 8.56 3.79 -11.75
C PRO A 160 8.38 2.48 -10.97
N ILE A 161 9.41 1.64 -10.94
CA ILE A 161 9.46 0.46 -10.10
C ILE A 161 10.16 0.86 -8.79
N VAL A 162 9.43 0.73 -7.69
CA VAL A 162 9.92 1.09 -6.36
C VAL A 162 10.07 -0.17 -5.54
N LEU A 163 11.30 -0.47 -5.12
CA LEU A 163 11.59 -1.54 -4.20
C LEU A 163 11.59 -1.00 -2.78
N ILE A 164 10.86 -1.67 -1.89
CA ILE A 164 10.82 -1.40 -0.45
C ILE A 164 11.05 -2.69 0.32
N GLY A 165 11.37 -2.57 1.60
CA GLY A 165 11.52 -3.71 2.52
C GLY A 165 12.67 -3.48 3.49
N PRO A 166 12.99 -4.46 4.36
CA PRO A 166 14.03 -4.29 5.35
C PRO A 166 15.42 -4.18 4.71
N GLN A 167 16.34 -3.58 5.46
CA GLN A 167 17.75 -3.54 5.07
C GLN A 167 18.30 -4.97 4.90
N ASN A 168 19.28 -5.13 4.00
CA ASN A 168 19.95 -6.41 3.73
C ASN A 168 19.06 -7.54 3.18
N CYS A 169 17.88 -7.22 2.65
CA CYS A 169 16.98 -8.20 2.01
C CYS A 169 17.22 -8.33 0.48
N GLY A 170 18.35 -7.86 -0.04
CA GLY A 170 18.71 -8.02 -1.46
C GLY A 170 18.16 -6.96 -2.41
N GLN A 171 17.50 -5.90 -1.92
CA GLN A 171 16.90 -4.86 -2.79
C GLN A 171 17.95 -4.11 -3.63
N ASN A 172 19.12 -3.83 -3.05
CA ASN A 172 20.19 -3.13 -3.76
C ASN A 172 20.81 -4.04 -4.82
N GLU A 173 21.00 -5.31 -4.49
CA GLU A 173 21.52 -6.36 -5.36
C GLU A 173 20.60 -6.58 -6.56
N LEU A 174 19.28 -6.71 -6.33
CA LEU A 174 18.27 -6.82 -7.38
C LEU A 174 18.25 -5.59 -8.28
N ARG A 175 18.27 -4.38 -7.69
CA ARG A 175 18.33 -3.12 -8.46
C ARG A 175 19.58 -3.04 -9.33
N GLN A 176 20.76 -3.30 -8.77
CA GLN A 176 22.02 -3.25 -9.51
C GLN A 176 22.04 -4.29 -10.65
N ARG A 177 21.51 -5.48 -10.40
CA ARG A 177 21.41 -6.52 -11.42
C ARG A 177 20.51 -6.11 -12.58
N LEU A 178 19.35 -5.49 -12.33
CA LEU A 178 18.49 -4.94 -13.39
C LEU A 178 19.20 -3.84 -14.18
N MET A 179 19.85 -2.90 -13.49
CA MET A 179 20.58 -1.79 -14.10
C MET A 179 21.72 -2.27 -15.01
N ASN A 180 22.41 -3.35 -14.64
CA ASN A 180 23.56 -3.87 -15.39
C ASN A 180 23.16 -4.81 -16.53
N ASN A 181 22.13 -5.63 -16.34
CA ASN A 181 21.72 -6.63 -17.32
C ASN A 181 20.83 -6.05 -18.42
N GLU A 182 20.08 -4.97 -18.14
CA GLU A 182 19.12 -4.37 -19.07
C GLU A 182 19.24 -2.83 -19.13
N VAL A 183 20.45 -2.37 -19.44
CA VAL A 183 20.88 -0.95 -19.46
C VAL A 183 19.97 -0.06 -20.34
N ASP A 184 19.40 -0.62 -21.41
CA ASP A 184 18.55 0.13 -22.33
C ASP A 184 17.16 0.41 -21.77
N ARG A 185 16.66 -0.47 -20.89
CA ARG A 185 15.29 -0.41 -20.35
C ARG A 185 15.20 0.37 -19.04
N PHE A 186 16.22 0.24 -18.18
CA PHE A 186 16.20 0.82 -16.84
C PHE A 186 17.08 2.06 -16.71
N ALA A 187 16.66 2.97 -15.83
CA ALA A 187 17.46 4.12 -15.43
C ALA A 187 17.20 4.48 -13.96
N SER A 188 18.20 5.05 -13.29
CA SER A 188 18.04 5.62 -11.95
C SER A 188 17.73 7.11 -12.08
N ALA A 189 16.87 7.63 -11.20
CA ALA A 189 16.66 9.07 -11.08
C ALA A 189 17.94 9.74 -10.57
N VAL A 190 18.31 10.90 -11.12
CA VAL A 190 19.48 11.65 -10.67
C VAL A 190 19.13 12.36 -9.34
N PRO A 191 19.76 11.99 -8.21
CA PRO A 191 19.46 12.58 -6.92
C PRO A 191 20.11 13.97 -6.77
N HIS A 192 19.66 14.72 -5.78
CA HIS A 192 20.24 16.00 -5.36
C HIS A 192 21.20 15.78 -4.19
N THR A 193 22.23 16.62 -4.11
CA THR A 193 23.13 16.65 -2.95
C THR A 193 23.61 18.06 -2.64
N THR A 194 23.88 18.33 -1.34
CA THR A 194 24.54 19.55 -0.89
C THR A 194 26.06 19.45 -0.86
N ARG A 195 26.60 18.25 -1.08
CA ARG A 195 28.05 18.03 -1.12
C ARG A 195 28.65 18.74 -2.33
N SER A 196 29.88 19.24 -2.22
CA SER A 196 30.64 19.69 -3.38
C SER A 196 30.94 18.54 -4.35
N ARG A 197 30.85 18.85 -5.65
CA ARG A 197 31.18 17.91 -6.74
C ARG A 197 32.66 17.50 -6.69
N ARG A 198 32.95 16.20 -6.82
CA ARG A 198 34.32 15.68 -7.02
C ARG A 198 34.76 15.81 -8.47
N GLU A 199 36.06 15.77 -8.72
CA GLU A 199 36.63 15.93 -10.06
C GLU A 199 36.13 14.88 -11.06
N THR A 200 35.90 13.64 -10.61
CA THR A 200 35.41 12.52 -11.44
C THR A 200 33.90 12.53 -11.67
N GLU A 201 33.16 13.43 -11.02
CA GLU A 201 31.69 13.48 -11.07
C GLU A 201 31.18 14.51 -12.07
N VAL A 202 30.10 14.19 -12.76
CA VAL A 202 29.43 15.01 -13.76
C VAL A 202 28.10 15.52 -13.21
N ALA A 203 27.94 16.84 -13.21
CA ALA A 203 26.69 17.48 -12.79
C ALA A 203 25.54 17.12 -13.74
N GLY A 204 24.39 16.74 -13.18
CA GLY A 204 23.21 16.32 -13.95
C GLY A 204 23.24 14.87 -14.44
N ARG A 205 24.33 14.13 -14.20
CA ARG A 205 24.39 12.67 -14.38
C ARG A 205 24.52 11.96 -13.05
N ASP A 206 25.51 12.34 -12.25
CA ASP A 206 25.80 11.67 -10.99
C ASP A 206 24.94 12.26 -9.87
N TYR A 207 24.91 13.59 -9.77
CA TYR A 207 24.03 14.34 -8.86
C TYR A 207 23.63 15.70 -9.45
N HIS A 208 22.52 16.24 -8.96
CA HIS A 208 22.25 17.67 -8.95
C HIS A 208 22.91 18.30 -7.72
N PHE A 209 24.06 18.95 -7.93
CA PHE A 209 24.81 19.62 -6.88
C PHE A 209 24.16 20.98 -6.60
N ILE A 210 23.52 21.13 -5.44
CA ILE A 210 22.80 22.35 -5.05
C ILE A 210 23.28 22.87 -3.69
N SER A 211 23.00 24.13 -3.36
CA SER A 211 23.32 24.66 -2.04
C SER A 211 22.39 24.05 -0.97
N ARG A 212 22.83 24.01 0.30
CA ARG A 212 21.98 23.57 1.42
C ARG A 212 20.71 24.42 1.53
N GLN A 213 20.80 25.73 1.30
CA GLN A 213 19.64 26.63 1.29
C GLN A 213 18.63 26.29 0.19
N ALA A 214 19.10 25.97 -1.02
CA ALA A 214 18.22 25.53 -2.10
C ALA A 214 17.56 24.19 -1.76
N PHE A 215 18.32 23.24 -1.21
CA PHE A 215 17.82 21.94 -0.79
C PHE A 215 16.71 22.08 0.27
N GLU A 216 16.92 22.90 1.30
CA GLU A 216 15.94 23.17 2.36
C GLU A 216 14.69 23.88 1.81
N THR A 217 14.85 24.76 0.82
CA THR A 217 13.72 25.40 0.12
C THR A 217 12.88 24.36 -0.63
N ASP A 218 13.54 23.41 -1.31
CA ASP A 218 12.86 22.35 -2.06
C ASP A 218 12.20 21.31 -1.14
N ILE A 219 12.76 21.05 0.06
CA ILE A 219 12.08 20.30 1.13
C ILE A 219 10.79 21.01 1.54
N ALA A 220 10.87 22.30 1.87
CA ALA A 220 9.72 23.08 2.32
C ALA A 220 8.61 23.18 1.25
N ALA A 221 9.00 23.13 -0.03
CA ALA A 221 8.08 23.09 -1.16
C ALA A 221 7.55 21.66 -1.48
N GLY A 222 7.93 20.63 -0.73
CA GLY A 222 7.45 19.26 -0.93
C GLY A 222 7.95 18.60 -2.21
N LYS A 223 9.10 19.01 -2.75
CA LYS A 223 9.62 18.49 -4.03
C LYS A 223 10.36 17.17 -3.93
N PHE A 224 10.74 16.75 -2.73
CA PHE A 224 11.48 15.51 -2.48
C PHE A 224 10.55 14.35 -2.12
N ILE A 225 10.76 13.20 -2.75
CA ILE A 225 10.11 11.93 -2.38
C ILE A 225 10.74 11.40 -1.08
N GLU A 226 12.07 11.39 -1.06
CA GLU A 226 12.88 10.94 0.06
C GLU A 226 14.12 11.82 0.13
N TYR A 227 14.51 12.18 1.36
CA TYR A 227 15.74 12.87 1.63
C TYR A 227 16.30 12.46 3.00
N GLY A 228 17.61 12.60 3.16
CA GLY A 228 18.31 12.27 4.39
C GLY A 228 19.65 12.97 4.49
N GLU A 229 20.26 12.94 5.67
CA GLU A 229 21.58 13.50 5.93
C GLU A 229 22.61 12.38 6.09
N PHE A 230 23.71 12.49 5.34
CA PHE A 230 24.86 11.59 5.44
C PHE A 230 26.15 12.40 5.39
N GLU A 231 27.07 12.15 6.33
CA GLU A 231 28.33 12.89 6.45
C GLU A 231 28.14 14.42 6.40
N LYS A 232 27.14 14.94 7.13
CA LYS A 232 26.75 16.37 7.21
C LYS A 232 26.25 16.99 5.89
N ASN A 233 26.05 16.18 4.86
CA ASN A 233 25.50 16.60 3.57
C ASN A 233 24.10 16.01 3.38
N LEU A 234 23.21 16.78 2.78
CA LEU A 234 21.87 16.31 2.44
C LEU A 234 21.91 15.60 1.10
N TYR A 235 21.13 14.53 0.98
CA TYR A 235 20.90 13.77 -0.23
C TYR A 235 19.41 13.52 -0.38
N GLY A 236 18.89 13.54 -1.60
CA GLY A 236 17.47 13.25 -1.80
C GLY A 236 17.08 13.04 -3.25
N THR A 237 15.98 12.32 -3.45
CA THR A 237 15.42 12.05 -4.78
C THR A 237 14.18 12.92 -4.97
N SER A 238 14.22 13.81 -5.96
CA SER A 238 13.11 14.72 -6.25
C SER A 238 12.03 14.03 -7.10
N ILE A 239 10.78 14.52 -7.01
CA ILE A 239 9.68 14.08 -7.87
C ILE A 239 10.03 14.34 -9.35
N ASP A 240 10.64 15.49 -9.65
CA ASP A 240 11.04 15.88 -11.00
C ASP A 240 12.12 14.96 -11.58
N SER A 241 13.08 14.53 -10.76
CA SER A 241 14.13 13.57 -11.17
C SER A 241 13.52 12.25 -11.67
N VAL A 242 12.48 11.76 -10.98
CA VAL A 242 11.75 10.54 -11.40
C VAL A 242 10.93 10.81 -12.65
N ARG A 243 10.20 11.94 -12.69
CA ARG A 243 9.39 12.34 -13.84
C ARG A 243 10.22 12.47 -15.11
N GLN A 244 11.46 12.97 -15.02
CA GLN A 244 12.39 13.05 -16.14
C GLN A 244 12.71 11.68 -16.72
N VAL A 245 12.93 10.67 -15.87
CA VAL A 245 13.17 9.29 -16.33
C VAL A 245 11.92 8.72 -17.00
N ILE A 246 10.73 8.90 -16.42
CA ILE A 246 9.46 8.48 -17.02
C ILE A 246 9.29 9.08 -18.43
N ASN A 247 9.56 10.38 -18.56
CA ASN A 247 9.43 11.11 -19.83
C ASN A 247 10.46 10.67 -20.89
N SER A 248 11.57 10.05 -20.48
CA SER A 248 12.54 9.45 -21.40
C SER A 248 12.10 8.10 -21.99
N GLY A 249 10.96 7.55 -21.54
CA GLY A 249 10.47 6.23 -21.95
C GLY A 249 11.15 5.05 -21.24
N LYS A 250 12.10 5.31 -20.35
CA LYS A 250 12.77 4.29 -19.53
C LYS A 250 12.00 3.97 -18.25
N ILE A 251 12.24 2.79 -17.70
CA ILE A 251 11.72 2.36 -16.41
C ILE A 251 12.61 2.95 -15.30
N CYS A 252 12.05 3.83 -14.48
CA CYS A 252 12.78 4.38 -13.33
C CYS A 252 12.86 3.34 -12.20
N LEU A 253 14.07 2.98 -11.76
CA LEU A 253 14.28 2.10 -10.60
C LEU A 253 14.64 2.92 -9.36
N LEU A 254 13.90 2.70 -8.28
CA LEU A 254 14.09 3.39 -7.00
C LEU A 254 14.07 2.38 -5.86
N ASN A 255 14.95 2.57 -4.88
CA ASN A 255 14.84 1.92 -3.57
C ASN A 255 14.45 3.02 -2.59
N LEU A 256 13.35 2.85 -1.86
CA LEU A 256 12.83 3.85 -0.93
C LEU A 256 12.52 3.21 0.42
N HIS A 257 12.54 4.02 1.47
CA HIS A 257 12.01 3.64 2.77
C HIS A 257 10.48 3.75 2.78
N THR A 258 9.80 2.93 3.58
CA THR A 258 8.33 2.89 3.66
C THR A 258 7.71 4.24 4.03
N GLN A 259 8.42 5.04 4.83
CA GLN A 259 8.00 6.39 5.21
C GLN A 259 7.76 7.33 4.02
N SER A 260 8.45 7.11 2.89
CA SER A 260 8.34 7.95 1.70
C SER A 260 7.21 7.53 0.76
N LEU A 261 6.55 6.40 1.01
CA LEU A 261 5.47 5.89 0.15
C LEU A 261 4.27 6.84 0.09
N LYS A 262 3.95 7.53 1.19
CA LYS A 262 2.84 8.48 1.22
C LYS A 262 3.10 9.65 0.28
N THR A 263 4.28 10.27 0.36
CA THR A 263 4.70 11.35 -0.54
C THR A 263 4.72 10.89 -1.99
N LEU A 264 5.22 9.67 -2.25
CA LEU A 264 5.26 9.10 -3.58
C LEU A 264 3.85 8.86 -4.16
N ARG A 265 2.93 8.26 -3.39
CA ARG A 265 1.56 7.95 -3.85
C ARG A 265 0.69 9.19 -4.05
N ASN A 266 1.00 10.28 -3.35
CA ASN A 266 0.34 11.57 -3.53
C ASN A 266 0.82 12.33 -4.78
N SER A 267 1.89 11.85 -5.43
CA SER A 267 2.37 12.39 -6.70
C SER A 267 1.65 11.76 -7.90
N ASP A 268 1.80 12.36 -9.07
CA ASP A 268 1.28 11.86 -10.34
C ASP A 268 2.15 10.78 -11.01
N LEU A 269 3.20 10.31 -10.31
CA LEU A 269 4.21 9.40 -10.86
C LEU A 269 3.69 7.97 -11.12
N LYS A 270 2.54 7.59 -10.52
CA LYS A 270 1.88 6.28 -10.68
C LYS A 270 2.86 5.10 -10.46
N PRO A 271 3.57 5.05 -9.33
CA PRO A 271 4.58 4.02 -9.07
C PRO A 271 3.98 2.62 -9.06
N TYR A 272 4.80 1.62 -9.35
CA TYR A 272 4.53 0.21 -9.05
C TYR A 272 5.48 -0.22 -7.93
N ILE A 273 4.93 -0.45 -6.74
CA ILE A 273 5.67 -0.65 -5.50
C ILE A 273 5.74 -2.14 -5.20
N ILE A 274 6.95 -2.66 -5.09
CA ILE A 274 7.23 -4.08 -4.83
C ILE A 274 7.91 -4.21 -3.46
N PHE A 275 7.27 -4.94 -2.56
CA PHE A 275 7.82 -5.28 -1.26
C PHE A 275 8.76 -6.48 -1.37
N VAL A 276 10.01 -6.32 -0.97
CA VAL A 276 11.00 -7.39 -0.96
C VAL A 276 11.16 -7.88 0.48
N ALA A 277 10.51 -9.00 0.76
CA ALA A 277 10.52 -9.65 2.07
C ALA A 277 11.75 -10.56 2.21
N PRO A 278 12.35 -10.65 3.41
CA PRO A 278 13.32 -11.69 3.71
C PRO A 278 12.64 -13.07 3.74
N PRO A 279 13.41 -14.15 3.58
CA PRO A 279 12.90 -15.50 3.79
C PRO A 279 12.75 -15.79 5.28
N SER A 280 12.37 -17.03 5.63
CA SER A 280 12.33 -17.47 7.03
C SER A 280 13.65 -17.22 7.76
N GLN A 281 13.59 -17.01 9.08
CA GLN A 281 14.76 -16.69 9.91
C GLN A 281 15.92 -17.71 9.72
N GLU A 282 15.58 -19.00 9.64
CA GLU A 282 16.54 -20.08 9.41
C GLU A 282 17.22 -19.96 8.05
N ARG A 283 16.45 -19.64 7.01
CA ARG A 283 16.96 -19.48 5.65
C ARG A 283 17.80 -18.22 5.52
N LEU A 284 17.38 -17.11 6.13
CA LEU A 284 18.12 -15.85 6.15
C LEU A 284 19.49 -16.04 6.81
N ARG A 285 19.55 -16.76 7.95
CA ARG A 285 20.81 -17.13 8.60
C ARG A 285 21.71 -17.92 7.67
N ALA A 286 21.18 -18.92 6.98
CA ALA A 286 21.96 -19.76 6.08
C ALA A 286 22.50 -18.98 4.86
N LEU A 287 21.73 -18.03 4.33
CA LEU A 287 22.17 -17.17 3.22
C LEU A 287 23.29 -16.22 3.65
N LEU A 288 23.11 -15.54 4.79
CA LEU A 288 24.13 -14.61 5.29
C LEU A 288 25.44 -15.36 5.63
N ALA A 289 25.34 -16.57 6.20
CA ALA A 289 26.52 -17.41 6.46
C ALA A 289 27.28 -17.78 5.17
N LYS A 290 26.58 -18.02 4.05
CA LYS A 290 27.21 -18.26 2.74
C LYS A 290 27.92 -17.03 2.18
N GLU A 291 27.47 -15.83 2.52
CA GLU A 291 28.12 -14.56 2.18
C GLU A 291 29.29 -14.21 3.13
N GLY A 292 29.64 -15.11 4.06
CA GLY A 292 30.66 -14.85 5.08
C GLY A 292 30.20 -13.89 6.19
N LYS A 293 28.91 -13.57 6.24
CA LYS A 293 28.30 -12.75 7.30
C LYS A 293 27.73 -13.69 8.37
N ASN A 294 28.18 -13.54 9.62
CA ASN A 294 27.60 -14.25 10.76
C ASN A 294 26.83 -13.27 11.64
N PRO A 295 25.60 -12.87 11.24
CA PRO A 295 24.78 -11.96 12.02
C PRO A 295 24.40 -12.59 13.36
N LYS A 296 24.25 -11.76 14.38
CA LYS A 296 23.79 -12.23 15.69
C LYS A 296 22.33 -12.70 15.59
N PRO A 297 21.90 -13.69 16.40
CA PRO A 297 20.50 -14.12 16.44
C PRO A 297 19.51 -12.97 16.67
N GLU A 298 19.91 -11.95 17.44
CA GLU A 298 19.12 -10.75 17.74
C GLU A 298 18.89 -9.89 16.49
N GLU A 299 19.92 -9.70 15.67
CA GLU A 299 19.82 -8.95 14.40
C GLU A 299 18.86 -9.63 13.42
N LEU A 300 18.89 -10.96 13.36
CA LEU A 300 17.97 -11.73 12.52
C LEU A 300 16.51 -11.57 12.99
N ARG A 301 16.27 -11.61 14.31
CA ARG A 301 14.93 -11.38 14.87
C ARG A 301 14.45 -9.96 14.57
N GLU A 302 15.33 -8.97 14.71
CA GLU A 302 15.01 -7.58 14.42
C GLU A 302 14.61 -7.37 12.95
N ILE A 303 15.28 -8.05 12.00
CA ILE A 303 14.90 -8.01 10.58
C ILE A 303 13.50 -8.58 10.37
N ILE A 304 13.20 -9.75 10.96
CA ILE A 304 11.88 -10.39 10.80
C ILE A 304 10.78 -9.54 11.45
N GLU A 305 11.02 -8.99 12.64
CA GLU A 305 10.03 -8.13 13.31
C GLU A 305 9.79 -6.85 12.51
N LYS A 306 10.84 -6.17 12.05
CA LYS A 306 10.71 -5.00 11.18
C LYS A 306 9.97 -5.32 9.89
N THR A 307 10.20 -6.49 9.30
CA THR A 307 9.45 -6.94 8.10
C THR A 307 7.96 -6.97 8.40
N ARG A 308 7.59 -7.63 9.50
CA ARG A 308 6.20 -7.77 9.93
C ARG A 308 5.56 -6.41 10.21
N GLU A 309 6.26 -5.52 10.92
CA GLU A 309 5.79 -4.15 11.18
C GLU A 309 5.60 -3.36 9.87
N MET A 310 6.51 -3.51 8.90
CA MET A 310 6.40 -2.85 7.60
C MET A 310 5.18 -3.34 6.81
N GLU A 311 4.94 -4.66 6.76
CA GLU A 311 3.76 -5.24 6.11
C GLU A 311 2.46 -4.85 6.82
N GLN A 312 2.45 -4.82 8.14
CA GLN A 312 1.27 -4.43 8.92
C GLN A 312 0.91 -2.96 8.66
N ASN A 313 1.90 -2.06 8.76
CA ASN A 313 1.68 -0.61 8.74
C ASN A 313 1.59 -0.02 7.33
N ASN A 314 2.23 -0.66 6.34
CA ASN A 314 2.34 -0.13 4.97
C ASN A 314 1.90 -1.15 3.90
N GLY A 315 1.35 -2.30 4.31
CA GLY A 315 0.91 -3.38 3.43
C GLY A 315 -0.03 -2.95 2.31
N HIS A 316 -0.94 -2.02 2.64
CA HIS A 316 -1.92 -1.49 1.70
C HIS A 316 -1.30 -0.61 0.60
N TYR A 317 -0.05 -0.16 0.77
CA TYR A 317 0.60 0.71 -0.20
C TYR A 317 1.30 -0.01 -1.34
N PHE A 318 1.72 -1.26 -1.16
CA PHE A 318 2.45 -1.99 -2.20
C PHE A 318 1.55 -2.84 -3.09
N ASP A 319 1.96 -3.02 -4.34
CA ASP A 319 1.23 -3.76 -5.37
C ASP A 319 1.48 -5.28 -5.26
N THR A 320 2.70 -5.67 -4.91
CA THR A 320 3.11 -7.09 -4.83
C THR A 320 4.24 -7.28 -3.82
N ALA A 321 4.34 -8.48 -3.24
CA ALA A 321 5.46 -8.89 -2.41
C ALA A 321 6.28 -10.02 -3.07
N ILE A 322 7.60 -9.97 -2.94
CA ILE A 322 8.56 -11.00 -3.37
C ILE A 322 9.35 -11.46 -2.15
N VAL A 323 9.32 -12.76 -1.85
CA VAL A 323 10.14 -13.35 -0.81
C VAL A 323 11.51 -13.71 -1.38
N ASN A 324 12.54 -12.95 -0.99
CA ASN A 324 13.89 -13.15 -1.51
C ASN A 324 14.65 -14.28 -0.77
N SER A 325 14.31 -15.53 -1.11
CA SER A 325 15.01 -16.72 -0.61
C SER A 325 16.26 -17.10 -1.41
N ASP A 326 16.36 -16.57 -2.63
CA ASP A 326 17.38 -16.86 -3.63
C ASP A 326 17.38 -15.70 -4.65
N LEU A 327 18.55 -15.07 -4.84
CA LEU A 327 18.65 -13.86 -5.65
C LEU A 327 18.31 -14.09 -7.12
N ASP A 328 18.59 -15.27 -7.67
CA ASP A 328 18.28 -15.58 -9.07
C ASP A 328 16.77 -15.73 -9.26
N LYS A 329 16.11 -16.51 -8.38
CA LYS A 329 14.64 -16.68 -8.42
C LYS A 329 13.91 -15.35 -8.19
N ALA A 330 14.34 -14.58 -7.20
CA ALA A 330 13.74 -13.27 -6.91
C ALA A 330 13.94 -12.30 -8.08
N TYR A 331 15.09 -12.33 -8.75
CA TYR A 331 15.35 -11.52 -9.95
C TYR A 331 14.43 -11.92 -11.11
N GLN A 332 14.27 -13.22 -11.38
CA GLN A 332 13.38 -13.68 -12.46
C GLN A 332 11.93 -13.30 -12.19
N GLU A 333 11.46 -13.45 -10.94
CA GLU A 333 10.12 -13.04 -10.56
C GLU A 333 9.92 -11.52 -10.65
N LEU A 334 10.91 -10.74 -10.20
CA LEU A 334 10.90 -9.29 -10.34
C LEU A 334 10.81 -8.87 -11.80
N LEU A 335 11.61 -9.48 -12.69
CA LEU A 335 11.58 -9.18 -14.12
C LEU A 335 10.24 -9.58 -14.75
N ARG A 336 9.69 -10.73 -14.36
CA ARG A 336 8.36 -11.19 -14.80
C ARG A 336 7.28 -10.19 -14.44
N LEU A 337 7.25 -9.70 -13.19
CA LEU A 337 6.30 -8.70 -12.72
C LEU A 337 6.43 -7.37 -13.48
N ILE A 338 7.66 -6.90 -13.70
CA ILE A 338 7.92 -5.66 -14.46
C ILE A 338 7.45 -5.81 -15.91
N ASN A 339 7.74 -6.94 -16.57
CA ASN A 339 7.33 -7.20 -17.95
C ASN A 339 5.81 -7.28 -18.09
N LYS A 340 5.13 -7.84 -17.08
CA LYS A 340 3.67 -7.97 -17.04
C LYS A 340 2.97 -6.61 -17.16
N LEU A 341 3.59 -5.53 -16.66
CA LEU A 341 3.04 -4.17 -16.76
C LEU A 341 2.85 -3.67 -18.20
N ASP A 342 3.59 -4.21 -19.17
CA ASP A 342 3.47 -3.81 -20.57
C ASP A 342 2.28 -4.48 -21.28
N THR A 343 1.84 -5.64 -20.79
CA THR A 343 0.79 -6.43 -21.44
C THR A 343 -0.53 -6.42 -20.68
N GLU A 344 -0.48 -6.31 -19.35
CA GLU A 344 -1.66 -6.43 -18.50
C GLU A 344 -1.91 -5.13 -17.72
N PRO A 345 -3.14 -4.58 -17.75
CA PRO A 345 -3.50 -3.45 -16.91
C PRO A 345 -3.41 -3.83 -15.44
N GLN A 346 -3.12 -2.83 -14.61
CA GLN A 346 -3.05 -3.01 -13.15
C GLN A 346 -4.10 -2.16 -12.47
N TRP A 347 -4.62 -2.65 -11.36
CA TRP A 347 -5.47 -1.88 -10.46
C TRP A 347 -4.65 -0.76 -9.80
N VAL A 348 -5.05 0.49 -10.03
CA VAL A 348 -4.47 1.66 -9.36
C VAL A 348 -5.57 2.44 -8.66
N PRO A 349 -5.24 3.26 -7.63
CA PRO A 349 -6.22 4.15 -7.02
C PRO A 349 -6.92 5.02 -8.08
N SER A 350 -8.26 5.06 -8.06
CA SER A 350 -9.04 5.83 -9.03
C SER A 350 -8.68 7.33 -9.01
N THR A 351 -8.21 7.83 -7.87
CA THR A 351 -7.72 9.21 -7.72
C THR A 351 -6.52 9.54 -8.61
N TRP A 352 -5.77 8.55 -9.08
CA TRP A 352 -4.65 8.76 -10.01
C TRP A 352 -5.08 9.06 -11.45
N LEU A 353 -6.34 8.74 -11.79
CA LEU A 353 -6.89 8.87 -13.15
C LEU A 353 -7.95 9.97 -13.26
N ARG A 354 -8.34 10.58 -12.14
CA ARG A 354 -9.34 11.65 -12.08
C ARG A 354 -8.73 13.04 -12.29
#